data_AF-A0A6I6R042-F1
#
_entry.id   AF-A0A6I6R042-F1
#
_cell.length_a   1.000
_cell.length_b   1.000
_cell.length_c   1.000
_cell.angle_alpha   90.00
_cell.angle_beta   90.00
_cell.angle_gamma   90.00
#
_symmetry.space_group_name_H-M   'P 1'
#
loop_
_entity.id
_entity.type
_entity.pdbx_description
1 polymer ?
#
loop_
_entity_poly.entity_id
_entity_poly.type
_entity_poly.pdbx_seq_one_letter_code
_entity_poly.pdbx_strand_id
1 'polypeptide(L)'
;MAYDREQRDELDERVRGIDWNEEALEPNSPERRMVAGWLEESGLVRQQVRRWFPDPEQAARIFEFTAPRITEKILHKTIVSKEKQVNEKGWWDPTLGTSFCAWAKKTSEAVARANPRRVLSRKAVNASALDRDDDEGTDVYNRAFDDASSRNLMAVDAPALFETHPDLTVPRPVGRGLKELRAMFDADPSHAAAWAYRHGLWHRSLDELEPAVAVALMTQPLKPARAALLPELMPEDPELAREYAASQTASRKYDAERLRRLVRRRAEADGVLEWDVWCRLGTLAAQLLAG
;
A
#
# COMPACT_ATOMS: atom_id res chain seq x y z
N MET A 1 -26.39 17.22 0.79
CA MET A 1 -26.56 18.13 1.94
C MET A 1 -25.39 17.92 2.89
N ALA A 2 -24.69 18.98 3.26
CA ALA A 2 -23.60 18.90 4.24
C ALA A 2 -24.22 18.70 5.63
N TYR A 3 -23.67 17.79 6.43
CA TYR A 3 -24.09 17.63 7.83
C TYR A 3 -23.74 18.92 8.58
N ASP A 4 -24.77 19.62 9.04
CA ASP A 4 -24.65 20.96 9.59
C ASP A 4 -23.89 20.96 10.92
N ARG A 5 -23.44 22.11 11.39
CA ARG A 5 -22.87 22.28 12.73
C ARG A 5 -23.90 21.92 13.81
N GLU A 6 -25.13 22.38 13.65
CA GLU A 6 -26.24 22.13 14.58
C GLU A 6 -26.50 20.63 14.77
N GLN A 7 -26.59 19.88 13.67
CA GLN A 7 -26.79 18.42 13.71
C GLN A 7 -25.63 17.66 14.41
N ARG A 8 -24.41 18.21 14.37
CA ARG A 8 -23.26 17.62 15.08
C ARG A 8 -23.29 17.90 16.57
N ASP A 9 -23.69 19.12 16.92
CA ASP A 9 -23.80 19.55 18.31
C ASP A 9 -24.94 18.78 19.01
N GLU A 10 -26.07 18.58 18.32
CA GLU A 10 -27.18 17.72 18.77
C GLU A 10 -26.74 16.26 18.97
N LEU A 11 -26.00 15.68 18.02
CA LEU A 11 -25.51 14.30 18.13
C LEU A 11 -24.52 14.15 19.31
N ASP A 12 -23.61 15.11 19.49
CA ASP A 12 -22.69 15.13 20.63
C ASP A 12 -23.42 15.29 21.96
N GLU A 13 -24.45 16.13 22.02
CA GLU A 13 -25.29 16.30 23.21
C GLU A 13 -26.06 15.03 23.54
N ARG A 14 -26.66 14.39 22.54
CA ARG A 14 -27.41 13.13 22.70
C ARG A 14 -26.50 12.00 23.21
N VAL A 15 -25.28 11.91 22.72
CA VAL A 15 -24.27 10.94 23.20
C VAL A 15 -23.79 11.27 24.61
N ARG A 16 -23.61 12.55 24.94
CA ARG A 16 -23.21 13.01 26.28
C ARG A 16 -24.32 12.80 27.31
N GLY A 17 -25.58 12.81 26.89
CA GLY A 17 -26.74 12.58 27.75
C GLY A 17 -26.93 11.13 28.19
N ILE A 18 -26.13 10.18 27.70
CA ILE A 18 -26.14 8.78 28.15
C ILE A 18 -25.40 8.68 29.49
N ASP A 19 -25.99 7.95 30.44
CA ASP A 19 -25.32 7.55 31.68
C ASP A 19 -24.35 6.39 31.40
N TRP A 20 -23.07 6.72 31.20
CA TRP A 20 -22.01 5.75 30.89
C TRP A 20 -21.51 5.03 32.14
N ASN A 21 -22.39 4.22 32.74
CA ASN A 21 -22.05 3.30 33.83
C ASN A 21 -21.30 2.05 33.31
N GLU A 22 -20.86 1.17 34.22
CA GLU A 22 -20.10 -0.04 33.86
C GLU A 22 -20.83 -0.92 32.83
N GLU A 23 -22.15 -1.11 32.97
CA GLU A 23 -22.96 -1.90 32.03
C GLU A 23 -23.06 -1.24 30.64
N ALA A 24 -23.21 0.09 30.59
CA ALA A 24 -23.24 0.85 29.34
C ALA A 24 -21.88 0.83 28.61
N LEU A 25 -20.78 0.71 29.36
CA LEU A 25 -19.44 0.65 28.82
C LEU A 25 -19.06 -0.73 28.26
N GLU A 26 -19.77 -1.79 28.65
CA GLU A 26 -19.51 -3.16 28.18
C GLU A 26 -19.50 -3.27 26.64
N PRO A 27 -18.65 -4.14 26.05
CA PRO A 27 -18.66 -4.37 24.62
C PRO A 27 -20.03 -4.76 24.11
N ASN A 28 -20.47 -4.12 23.02
CA ASN A 28 -21.76 -4.35 22.37
C ASN A 28 -22.99 -4.14 23.29
N SER A 29 -22.86 -3.29 24.32
CA SER A 29 -23.98 -2.81 25.15
C SER A 29 -25.10 -2.19 24.30
N PRO A 30 -26.36 -2.16 24.80
CA PRO A 30 -27.46 -1.45 24.15
C PRO A 30 -27.11 0.01 23.81
N GLU A 31 -26.41 0.71 24.70
CA GLU A 31 -26.00 2.10 24.57
C GLU A 31 -25.00 2.27 23.43
N ARG A 32 -23.96 1.43 23.35
CA ARG A 32 -23.01 1.44 22.23
C ARG A 32 -23.69 1.15 20.89
N ARG A 33 -24.64 0.21 20.85
CA ARG A 33 -25.43 -0.10 19.65
C ARG A 33 -26.30 1.08 19.22
N MET A 34 -26.91 1.76 20.18
CA MET A 34 -27.70 2.96 19.94
C MET A 34 -26.84 4.09 19.36
N VAL A 35 -25.66 4.35 19.94
CA VAL A 35 -24.71 5.36 19.42
C VAL A 35 -24.22 5.02 18.01
N ALA A 36 -23.95 3.73 17.72
CA ALA A 36 -23.59 3.30 16.39
C ALA A 36 -24.71 3.55 15.37
N GLY A 37 -25.97 3.31 15.74
CA GLY A 37 -27.14 3.62 14.94
C GLY A 37 -27.29 5.12 14.66
N TRP A 38 -27.15 5.97 15.68
CA TRP A 38 -27.19 7.42 15.50
C TRP A 38 -26.10 7.94 14.57
N LEU A 39 -24.88 7.38 14.65
CA LEU A 39 -23.81 7.73 13.73
C LEU A 39 -24.13 7.30 12.29
N GLU A 40 -24.78 6.16 12.08
CA GLU A 40 -25.20 5.73 10.75
C GLU A 40 -26.27 6.67 10.16
N GLU A 41 -27.31 6.97 10.94
CA GLU A 41 -28.40 7.89 10.59
C GLU A 41 -27.89 9.30 10.27
N SER A 42 -26.87 9.77 11.01
CA SER A 42 -26.25 11.08 10.78
C SER A 42 -25.65 11.23 9.38
N GLY A 43 -25.22 10.14 8.74
CA GLY A 43 -24.48 10.21 7.48
C GLY A 43 -23.11 10.89 7.61
N LEU A 44 -22.62 11.18 8.82
CA LEU A 44 -21.35 11.87 9.09
C LEU A 44 -20.17 11.17 8.41
N VAL A 45 -20.11 9.84 8.52
CA VAL A 45 -19.06 9.02 7.90
C VAL A 45 -19.13 9.11 6.38
N ARG A 46 -20.34 9.04 5.81
CA ARG A 46 -20.57 9.14 4.35
C ARG A 46 -20.16 10.51 3.81
N GLN A 47 -20.51 11.58 4.52
CA GLN A 47 -20.09 12.93 4.15
C GLN A 47 -18.57 13.09 4.23
N GLN A 48 -17.95 12.60 5.31
CA GLN A 48 -16.50 12.66 5.47
C GLN A 48 -15.81 11.92 4.33
N VAL A 49 -16.27 10.73 3.95
CA VAL A 49 -15.73 9.99 2.81
C VAL A 49 -15.91 10.76 1.49
N ARG A 50 -17.12 11.27 1.19
CA ARG A 50 -17.37 12.06 -0.04
C ARG A 50 -16.52 13.31 -0.15
N ARG A 51 -16.13 13.92 0.98
CA ARG A 51 -15.22 15.08 0.98
C ARG A 51 -13.83 14.73 0.45
N TRP A 52 -13.37 13.50 0.70
CA TRP A 52 -12.04 13.05 0.31
C TRP A 52 -12.02 12.27 -1.01
N PHE A 53 -13.16 11.71 -1.40
CA PHE A 53 -13.35 10.96 -2.64
C PHE A 53 -14.47 11.63 -3.45
N PRO A 54 -14.14 12.56 -4.36
CA PRO A 54 -15.12 13.27 -5.18
C PRO A 54 -15.90 12.36 -6.13
N ASP A 55 -15.26 11.29 -6.60
CA ASP A 55 -15.91 10.28 -7.44
C ASP A 55 -16.97 9.49 -6.64
N PRO A 56 -18.25 9.49 -7.07
CA PRO A 56 -19.33 8.85 -6.33
C PRO A 56 -19.16 7.35 -6.12
N GLU A 57 -18.58 6.63 -7.08
CA GLU A 57 -18.38 5.18 -7.01
C GLU A 57 -17.26 4.81 -6.04
N GLN A 58 -16.13 5.51 -6.12
CA GLN A 58 -15.03 5.39 -5.16
C GLN A 58 -15.51 5.74 -3.75
N ALA A 59 -16.26 6.83 -3.59
CA ALA A 59 -16.83 7.22 -2.31
C ALA A 59 -17.75 6.14 -1.74
N ALA A 60 -18.58 5.50 -2.57
CA ALA A 60 -19.43 4.39 -2.16
C ALA A 60 -18.60 3.19 -1.66
N ARG A 61 -17.59 2.77 -2.43
CA ARG A 61 -16.73 1.62 -2.07
C ARG A 61 -15.90 1.88 -0.81
N ILE A 62 -15.35 3.09 -0.67
CA ILE A 62 -14.62 3.47 0.55
C ILE A 62 -15.56 3.57 1.74
N PHE A 63 -16.79 4.04 1.55
CA PHE A 63 -17.80 4.08 2.60
C PHE A 63 -18.18 2.67 3.07
N GLU A 64 -18.46 1.74 2.16
CA GLU A 64 -18.73 0.32 2.48
C GLU A 64 -17.58 -0.33 3.26
N PHE A 65 -16.35 0.07 2.97
CA PHE A 65 -15.18 -0.38 3.73
C PHE A 65 -15.05 0.29 5.11
N THR A 66 -15.33 1.59 5.19
CA THR A 66 -15.04 2.42 6.36
C THR A 66 -16.12 2.30 7.42
N ALA A 67 -17.40 2.38 7.04
CA ALA A 67 -18.52 2.44 7.98
C ALA A 67 -18.55 1.24 8.95
N PRO A 68 -18.44 -0.03 8.51
CA PRO A 68 -18.45 -1.16 9.43
C PRO A 68 -17.31 -1.11 10.46
N ARG A 69 -16.14 -0.57 10.09
CA ARG A 69 -14.97 -0.48 10.98
C ARG A 69 -15.11 0.62 12.02
N ILE A 70 -15.85 1.69 11.71
CA ILE A 70 -16.20 2.70 12.71
C ILE A 70 -17.22 2.13 13.68
N THR A 71 -18.21 1.38 13.20
CA THR A 71 -19.16 0.63 14.03
C THR A 71 -18.44 -0.32 14.99
N GLU A 72 -17.49 -1.13 14.51
CA GLU A 72 -16.68 -2.02 15.37
C GLU A 72 -15.99 -1.27 16.52
N LYS A 73 -15.46 -0.08 16.24
CA LYS A 73 -14.75 0.75 17.23
C LYS A 73 -15.68 1.37 18.28
N ILE A 74 -16.95 1.58 17.95
CA ILE A 74 -17.98 2.01 18.90
C ILE A 74 -18.42 0.81 19.75
N LEU A 75 -18.66 -0.33 19.11
CA LEU A 75 -19.19 -1.54 19.74
C LEU A 75 -18.14 -2.33 20.53
N HIS A 76 -16.84 -2.06 20.35
CA HIS A 76 -15.75 -2.87 20.93
C HIS A 76 -15.85 -4.35 20.51
N LYS A 77 -16.36 -4.59 19.30
CA LYS A 77 -16.60 -5.95 18.78
C LYS A 77 -16.23 -6.01 17.31
N THR A 78 -15.53 -7.07 16.92
CA THR A 78 -15.22 -7.36 15.52
C THR A 78 -16.43 -7.89 14.78
N ILE A 79 -16.69 -7.32 13.61
CA ILE A 79 -17.75 -7.70 12.67
C ILE A 79 -17.12 -8.10 11.32
N VAL A 80 -16.22 -7.26 10.78
CA VAL A 80 -15.52 -7.43 9.49
C VAL A 80 -13.99 -7.52 9.65
N SER A 81 -13.44 -7.01 10.74
CA SER A 81 -12.02 -7.03 11.05
C SER A 81 -11.62 -8.38 11.64
N LYS A 82 -10.43 -8.86 11.30
CA LYS A 82 -9.87 -10.07 11.93
C LYS A 82 -9.44 -9.70 13.35
N GLU A 83 -9.81 -10.50 14.35
CA GLU A 83 -9.49 -10.28 15.77
C GLU A 83 -8.00 -9.96 16.01
N LYS A 84 -7.10 -10.69 15.34
CA LYS A 84 -5.64 -10.49 15.43
C LYS A 84 -5.12 -9.14 14.90
N GLN A 85 -5.96 -8.35 14.22
CA GLN A 85 -5.63 -7.05 13.63
C GLN A 85 -6.31 -5.88 14.35
N VAL A 86 -7.06 -6.17 15.42
CA VAL A 86 -7.75 -5.13 16.19
C VAL A 86 -6.74 -4.37 17.03
N ASN A 87 -6.73 -3.05 16.85
CA ASN A 87 -6.03 -2.15 17.75
C ASN A 87 -7.03 -1.58 18.75
N GLU A 88 -7.05 -2.16 19.96
CA GLU A 88 -7.93 -1.79 21.08
C GLU A 88 -7.71 -0.33 21.51
N LYS A 89 -6.49 0.20 21.38
CA LYS A 89 -6.19 1.62 21.68
C LYS A 89 -6.91 2.61 20.77
N GLY A 90 -7.50 2.13 19.67
CA GLY A 90 -8.26 2.96 18.72
C GLY A 90 -9.76 2.79 18.85
N TRP A 91 -10.26 2.18 19.92
CA TRP A 91 -11.68 2.11 20.23
C TRP A 91 -12.18 3.45 20.76
N TRP A 92 -13.49 3.68 20.61
CA TRP A 92 -14.11 4.87 21.17
C TRP A 92 -14.36 4.68 22.67
N ASP A 93 -13.94 5.68 23.43
CA ASP A 93 -14.16 5.75 24.87
C ASP A 93 -14.98 7.02 25.19
N PRO A 94 -16.24 6.87 25.65
CA PRO A 94 -17.09 8.00 26.01
C PRO A 94 -16.63 8.71 27.29
N THR A 95 -15.79 8.09 28.12
CA THR A 95 -15.35 8.67 29.41
C THR A 95 -14.27 9.76 29.25
N LEU A 96 -13.62 9.82 28.09
CA LEU A 96 -12.54 10.79 27.82
C LEU A 96 -13.02 12.22 27.61
N GLY A 97 -14.34 12.47 27.62
CA GLY A 97 -14.93 13.81 27.46
C GLY A 97 -14.72 14.46 26.09
N THR A 98 -14.13 13.75 25.13
CA THR A 98 -13.91 14.23 23.77
C THR A 98 -15.21 14.19 22.97
N SER A 99 -15.45 15.18 22.12
CA SER A 99 -16.58 15.19 21.16
C SER A 99 -16.61 13.89 20.36
N PHE A 100 -17.77 13.23 20.36
CA PHE A 100 -18.01 11.99 19.62
C PHE A 100 -17.94 12.26 18.11
N CYS A 101 -18.57 13.33 17.65
CA CYS A 101 -18.50 13.78 16.26
C CYS A 101 -17.06 14.07 15.81
N ALA A 102 -16.24 14.70 16.66
CA ALA A 102 -14.83 14.97 16.36
C ALA A 102 -14.02 13.66 16.29
N TRP A 103 -14.23 12.75 17.24
CA TRP A 103 -13.64 11.42 17.23
C TRP A 103 -14.02 10.65 15.96
N ALA A 104 -15.31 10.61 15.62
CA ALA A 104 -15.84 9.87 14.47
C ALA A 104 -15.29 10.44 13.16
N LYS A 105 -15.21 11.77 13.01
CA LYS A 105 -14.59 12.41 11.84
C LYS A 105 -13.13 12.03 11.68
N LYS A 106 -12.32 12.21 12.74
CA LYS A 106 -10.87 11.94 12.72
C LYS A 106 -10.59 10.47 12.45
N THR A 107 -11.37 9.58 13.06
CA THR A 107 -11.22 8.13 12.91
C THR A 107 -11.66 7.66 11.53
N SER A 108 -12.78 8.17 11.02
CA SER A 108 -13.26 7.87 9.65
C SER A 108 -12.26 8.33 8.61
N GLU A 109 -11.68 9.53 8.77
CA GLU A 109 -10.62 10.01 7.90
C GLU A 109 -9.39 9.09 7.93
N ALA A 110 -8.89 8.75 9.12
CA ALA A 110 -7.73 7.88 9.25
C ALA A 110 -7.95 6.51 8.60
N VAL A 111 -9.13 5.90 8.80
CA VAL A 111 -9.48 4.59 8.21
C VAL A 111 -9.61 4.69 6.70
N ALA A 112 -10.31 5.72 6.19
CA ALA A 112 -10.56 5.92 4.77
C ALA A 112 -9.26 6.23 4.00
N ARG A 113 -8.36 7.05 4.57
CA ARG A 113 -7.09 7.44 3.94
C ARG A 113 -6.02 6.36 3.96
N ALA A 114 -6.05 5.45 4.93
CA ALA A 114 -5.05 4.38 5.04
C ALA A 114 -5.28 3.22 4.06
N ASN A 115 -6.49 3.06 3.51
CA ASN A 115 -6.88 1.87 2.75
C ASN A 115 -7.31 2.07 1.28
N PRO A 116 -7.24 3.25 0.64
CA PRO A 116 -7.89 3.46 -0.65
C PRO A 116 -7.27 2.58 -1.73
N ARG A 117 -5.94 2.42 -1.73
CA ARG A 117 -5.23 1.51 -2.64
C ARG A 117 -5.79 0.09 -2.58
N ARG A 118 -5.98 -0.48 -1.38
CA ARG A 118 -6.47 -1.86 -1.22
C ARG A 118 -7.94 -2.02 -1.60
N VAL A 119 -8.77 -1.02 -1.28
CA VAL A 119 -10.22 -1.08 -1.47
C VAL A 119 -10.58 -0.86 -2.94
N LEU A 120 -9.89 0.08 -3.59
CA LEU A 120 -10.16 0.48 -4.97
C LEU A 120 -9.38 -0.37 -5.99
N SER A 121 -8.24 -0.99 -5.63
CA SER A 121 -7.46 -1.86 -6.55
C SER A 121 -8.12 -3.19 -6.88
N ARG A 122 -9.19 -3.59 -6.17
CA ARG A 122 -10.03 -4.68 -6.65
C ARG A 122 -10.71 -4.16 -7.91
N LYS A 123 -10.23 -4.60 -9.09
CA LYS A 123 -10.91 -4.51 -10.39
C LYS A 123 -12.40 -4.75 -10.16
N ALA A 124 -13.15 -3.67 -9.95
CA ALA A 124 -14.46 -3.59 -10.55
C ALA A 124 -14.08 -3.51 -12.03
N VAL A 125 -14.28 -4.62 -12.73
CA VAL A 125 -14.29 -4.58 -14.19
C VAL A 125 -15.42 -3.61 -14.50
N ASN A 126 -15.08 -2.37 -14.81
CA ASN A 126 -16.05 -1.41 -15.29
C ASN A 126 -16.47 -1.90 -16.66
N ALA A 127 -17.65 -2.52 -16.73
CA ALA A 127 -18.36 -2.76 -17.98
C ALA A 127 -18.71 -1.44 -18.71
N SER A 128 -18.47 -0.28 -18.09
CA SER A 128 -18.61 1.05 -18.70
C SER A 128 -17.31 1.65 -19.25
N ALA A 129 -16.14 0.99 -19.09
CA ALA A 129 -14.88 1.50 -19.65
C ALA A 129 -14.66 1.12 -21.13
N LEU A 130 -15.66 0.52 -21.78
CA LEU A 130 -15.65 0.19 -23.21
C LEU A 130 -16.67 1.00 -24.03
N ASP A 131 -17.38 1.94 -23.42
CA ASP A 131 -18.31 2.83 -24.13
C ASP A 131 -18.18 4.24 -23.54
N ARG A 132 -17.25 5.02 -24.11
CA ARG A 132 -17.34 6.47 -24.34
C ARG A 132 -16.00 6.96 -24.89
N ASP A 133 -15.85 6.79 -26.19
CA ASP A 133 -15.33 7.91 -26.99
C ASP A 133 -16.36 9.03 -26.85
N ASP A 134 -15.96 10.18 -26.31
CA ASP A 134 -16.52 11.48 -26.68
C ASP A 134 -15.62 12.60 -26.13
N ASP A 135 -14.98 13.24 -27.09
CA ASP A 135 -14.49 14.62 -27.15
C ASP A 135 -15.06 15.59 -26.09
N GLU A 136 -14.20 16.05 -25.18
CA GLU A 136 -13.93 17.47 -24.89
C GLU A 136 -13.07 17.54 -23.62
N GLY A 137 -11.87 18.12 -23.76
CA GLY A 137 -10.91 18.21 -22.68
C GLY A 137 -11.44 19.01 -21.49
N THR A 138 -11.52 18.36 -20.33
CA THR A 138 -10.94 18.87 -19.06
C THR A 138 -10.81 17.68 -18.11
N ASP A 139 -9.62 17.10 -18.04
CA ASP A 139 -9.25 16.23 -16.93
C ASP A 139 -9.26 17.10 -15.67
N VAL A 140 -10.32 17.00 -14.85
CA VAL A 140 -10.47 17.83 -13.65
C VAL A 140 -9.45 17.34 -12.63
N TYR A 141 -8.37 18.12 -12.49
CA TYR A 141 -7.30 17.85 -11.53
C TYR A 141 -7.87 17.63 -10.12
N ASN A 142 -7.82 16.38 -9.66
CA ASN A 142 -8.35 15.93 -8.39
C ASN A 142 -7.18 15.61 -7.47
N ARG A 143 -6.74 16.58 -6.67
CA ARG A 143 -5.58 16.46 -5.77
C ARG A 143 -5.48 15.15 -4.95
N ALA A 144 -6.60 14.54 -4.53
CA ALA A 144 -6.56 13.29 -3.77
C ALA A 144 -6.33 12.04 -4.64
N PHE A 145 -6.73 12.10 -5.92
CA PHE A 145 -6.43 11.11 -6.94
C PHE A 145 -5.13 11.45 -7.64
N ASP A 146 -4.86 12.69 -8.03
CA ASP A 146 -3.69 13.19 -8.78
C ASP A 146 -2.42 13.38 -7.96
N ASP A 147 -2.51 13.67 -6.66
CA ASP A 147 -1.37 13.54 -5.75
C ASP A 147 -1.25 12.10 -5.19
N ALA A 148 -2.15 11.18 -5.55
CA ALA A 148 -2.05 9.73 -5.20
C ALA A 148 -1.74 8.83 -6.41
N SER A 149 -2.06 9.32 -7.61
CA SER A 149 -1.63 8.96 -8.95
C SER A 149 -0.47 9.84 -9.39
N SER A 150 0.05 10.71 -8.48
CA SER A 150 1.48 10.99 -8.44
C SER A 150 2.11 9.63 -8.59
N ARG A 151 2.68 9.41 -9.78
CA ARG A 151 3.19 8.12 -10.25
C ARG A 151 3.66 7.39 -9.02
N ASN A 152 3.10 6.22 -8.73
CA ASN A 152 3.76 5.39 -7.75
C ASN A 152 5.12 5.15 -8.40
N LEU A 153 6.15 5.91 -8.00
CA LEU A 153 7.46 5.85 -8.66
C LEU A 153 7.95 4.41 -8.54
N MET A 154 7.49 3.70 -7.51
CA MET A 154 7.63 2.27 -7.30
C MET A 154 6.72 1.37 -8.13
N ALA A 155 5.58 1.79 -8.71
CA ALA A 155 4.82 0.92 -9.62
C ALA A 155 5.44 1.05 -11.01
N VAL A 156 6.49 0.29 -11.22
CA VAL A 156 7.05 0.16 -12.54
C VAL A 156 6.07 -0.68 -13.36
N ASP A 157 5.58 -0.13 -14.46
CA ASP A 157 4.86 -0.91 -15.48
C ASP A 157 5.91 -1.71 -16.26
N ALA A 158 6.51 -2.68 -15.55
CA ALA A 158 7.65 -3.44 -15.99
C ALA A 158 7.42 -4.30 -17.25
N PRO A 159 6.20 -4.76 -17.64
CA PRO A 159 6.05 -5.57 -18.85
C PRO A 159 6.33 -4.72 -20.09
N ALA A 160 5.76 -3.52 -20.16
CA ALA A 160 6.03 -2.58 -21.24
C ALA A 160 7.51 -2.13 -21.28
N LEU A 161 8.17 -2.04 -20.12
CA LEU A 161 9.57 -1.59 -20.03
C LEU A 161 10.56 -2.63 -20.55
N PHE A 162 10.41 -3.92 -20.22
CA PHE A 162 11.28 -4.96 -20.78
C PHE A 162 10.96 -5.27 -22.25
N GLU A 163 9.75 -4.97 -22.73
CA GLU A 163 9.42 -5.00 -24.16
C GLU A 163 10.07 -3.84 -24.93
N THR A 164 10.10 -2.64 -24.33
CA THR A 164 10.71 -1.44 -24.92
C THR A 164 12.24 -1.41 -24.80
N HIS A 165 12.78 -1.96 -23.72
CA HIS A 165 14.22 -2.07 -23.42
C HIS A 165 14.60 -3.55 -23.16
N PRO A 166 14.73 -4.38 -24.20
CA PRO A 166 14.98 -5.82 -24.04
C PRO A 166 16.35 -6.13 -23.41
N ASP A 167 17.34 -5.25 -23.59
CA ASP A 167 18.70 -5.41 -23.06
C ASP A 167 18.86 -4.85 -21.62
N LEU A 168 17.75 -4.46 -20.99
CA LEU A 168 17.77 -3.87 -19.66
C LEU A 168 18.25 -4.87 -18.60
N THR A 169 19.35 -4.53 -17.93
CA THR A 169 19.88 -5.29 -16.80
C THR A 169 19.64 -4.52 -15.50
N VAL A 170 19.00 -5.18 -14.53
CA VAL A 170 18.55 -4.56 -13.28
C VAL A 170 19.20 -5.27 -12.09
N PRO A 171 20.41 -4.88 -11.65
CA PRO A 171 21.01 -5.41 -10.43
C PRO A 171 20.21 -4.95 -9.20
N ARG A 172 19.39 -5.84 -8.63
CA ARG A 172 18.60 -5.52 -7.44
C ARG A 172 19.39 -5.83 -6.17
N PRO A 173 19.73 -4.82 -5.33
CA PRO A 173 20.55 -5.01 -4.15
C PRO A 173 19.82 -5.82 -3.06
N VAL A 174 20.60 -6.33 -2.10
CA VAL A 174 20.12 -7.08 -0.94
C VAL A 174 20.60 -6.44 0.37
N GLY A 175 19.90 -6.74 1.48
CA GLY A 175 20.38 -6.42 2.82
C GLY A 175 20.54 -4.92 3.07
N ARG A 176 21.72 -4.49 3.56
CA ARG A 176 21.98 -3.10 3.94
C ARG A 176 21.92 -2.16 2.74
N GLY A 177 22.50 -2.54 1.60
CA GLY A 177 22.48 -1.72 0.38
C GLY A 177 21.06 -1.45 -0.13
N LEU A 178 20.17 -2.45 -0.06
CA LEU A 178 18.75 -2.27 -0.39
C LEU A 178 18.04 -1.31 0.57
N LYS A 179 18.32 -1.40 1.88
CA LYS A 179 17.71 -0.52 2.88
C LYS A 179 18.15 0.94 2.69
N GLU A 180 19.44 1.17 2.48
CA GLU A 180 20.01 2.50 2.24
C GLU A 180 19.48 3.09 0.93
N LEU A 181 19.46 2.31 -0.15
CA LEU A 181 18.94 2.76 -1.43
C LEU A 181 17.45 3.14 -1.37
N ARG A 182 16.62 2.34 -0.68
CA ARG A 182 15.19 2.66 -0.45
C ARG A 182 15.01 3.96 0.34
N ALA A 183 15.77 4.13 1.42
CA ALA A 183 15.68 5.33 2.24
C ALA A 183 16.08 6.59 1.46
N MET A 184 17.07 6.49 0.56
CA MET A 184 17.44 7.61 -0.31
C MET A 184 16.40 7.87 -1.39
N PHE A 185 15.83 6.82 -1.98
CA PHE A 185 14.81 6.95 -3.01
C PHE A 185 13.55 7.66 -2.51
N ASP A 186 13.12 7.36 -1.28
CA ASP A 186 11.98 8.03 -0.65
C ASP A 186 12.22 9.55 -0.46
N ALA A 187 13.48 9.99 -0.43
CA ALA A 187 13.87 11.40 -0.27
C ALA A 187 14.14 12.10 -1.61
N ASP A 188 14.96 11.49 -2.47
CA ASP A 188 15.33 12.01 -3.80
C ASP A 188 15.78 10.85 -4.72
N PRO A 189 14.98 10.51 -5.75
CA PRO A 189 15.31 9.47 -6.71
C PRO A 189 16.60 9.69 -7.51
N SER A 190 16.94 10.94 -7.84
CA SER A 190 18.16 11.26 -8.58
C SER A 190 19.40 11.07 -7.71
N HIS A 191 19.29 11.47 -6.43
CA HIS A 191 20.34 11.22 -5.45
C HIS A 191 20.54 9.72 -5.20
N ALA A 192 19.45 8.94 -5.13
CA ALA A 192 19.49 7.50 -4.98
C ALA A 192 20.19 6.80 -6.16
N ALA A 193 19.90 7.22 -7.40
CA ALA A 193 20.58 6.72 -8.59
C ALA A 193 22.09 7.04 -8.56
N ALA A 194 22.46 8.29 -8.25
CA ALA A 194 23.85 8.70 -8.12
C ALA A 194 24.60 7.96 -7.00
N TRP A 195 23.90 7.62 -5.91
CA TRP A 195 24.46 6.78 -4.85
C TRP A 195 24.68 5.34 -5.30
N ALA A 196 23.69 4.72 -5.96
CA ALA A 196 23.81 3.38 -6.52
C ALA A 196 24.98 3.26 -7.51
N TYR A 197 25.14 4.28 -8.37
CA TYR A 197 26.26 4.39 -9.30
C TYR A 197 27.61 4.40 -8.56
N ARG A 198 27.78 5.28 -7.58
CA ARG A 198 29.02 5.40 -6.79
C ARG A 198 29.36 4.15 -5.98
N HIS A 199 28.39 3.29 -5.70
CA HIS A 199 28.58 2.09 -4.88
C HIS A 199 28.62 0.80 -5.70
N GLY A 200 28.73 0.91 -7.04
CA GLY A 200 28.85 -0.24 -7.92
C GLY A 200 27.59 -1.11 -7.96
N LEU A 201 26.43 -0.53 -7.66
CA LEU A 201 25.13 -1.19 -7.72
C LEU A 201 24.38 -0.86 -9.01
N TRP A 202 24.94 -0.02 -9.88
CA TRP A 202 24.31 0.46 -11.09
C TRP A 202 24.85 -0.26 -12.32
N HIS A 203 23.95 -0.68 -13.21
CA HIS A 203 24.32 -1.17 -14.52
C HIS A 203 24.03 -0.09 -15.57
N ARG A 204 24.93 0.11 -16.53
CA ARG A 204 24.84 1.17 -17.55
C ARG A 204 23.53 1.17 -18.36
N SER A 205 22.88 0.01 -18.52
CA SER A 205 21.59 -0.05 -19.22
C SER A 205 20.47 0.73 -18.52
N LEU A 206 20.64 1.01 -17.22
CA LEU A 206 19.68 1.83 -16.47
C LEU A 206 19.78 3.32 -16.83
N ASP A 207 20.84 3.76 -17.51
CA ASP A 207 21.02 5.15 -17.96
C ASP A 207 19.97 5.55 -19.02
N GLU A 208 19.34 4.57 -19.67
CA GLU A 208 18.24 4.78 -20.62
C GLU A 208 16.92 5.14 -19.95
N LEU A 209 16.82 4.97 -18.62
CA LEU A 209 15.60 5.17 -17.87
C LEU A 209 15.70 6.43 -17.01
N GLU A 210 14.54 7.05 -16.76
CA GLU A 210 14.43 8.07 -15.71
C GLU A 210 14.95 7.51 -14.37
N PRO A 211 15.76 8.27 -13.60
CA PRO A 211 16.36 7.79 -12.35
C PRO A 211 15.35 7.18 -11.38
N ALA A 212 14.14 7.73 -11.35
CA ALA A 212 13.09 7.21 -10.50
C ALA A 212 12.58 5.82 -10.93
N VAL A 213 12.49 5.56 -12.23
CA VAL A 213 12.08 4.26 -12.78
C VAL A 213 13.16 3.22 -12.55
N ALA A 214 14.42 3.57 -12.82
CA ALA A 214 15.56 2.69 -12.59
C ALA A 214 15.69 2.26 -11.13
N VAL A 215 15.65 3.21 -10.19
CA VAL A 215 15.79 2.90 -8.76
C VAL A 215 14.56 2.15 -8.22
N ALA A 216 13.37 2.41 -8.75
CA ALA A 216 12.18 1.64 -8.43
C ALA A 216 12.31 0.17 -8.86
N LEU A 217 12.78 -0.10 -10.08
CA LEU A 217 13.07 -1.46 -10.56
C LEU A 217 14.06 -2.19 -9.65
N MET A 218 15.08 -1.47 -9.17
CA MET A 218 16.09 -2.02 -8.27
C MET A 218 15.54 -2.35 -6.87
N THR A 219 14.57 -1.58 -6.38
CA THR A 219 14.22 -1.59 -4.95
C THR A 219 12.82 -2.09 -4.62
N GLN A 220 11.87 -2.11 -5.55
CA GLN A 220 10.48 -2.42 -5.26
C GLN A 220 10.31 -3.87 -4.75
N PRO A 221 9.74 -4.10 -3.55
CA PRO A 221 9.61 -5.46 -3.02
C PRO A 221 8.71 -6.35 -3.88
N LEU A 222 9.11 -7.61 -4.08
CA LEU A 222 8.28 -8.60 -4.75
C LEU A 222 7.16 -9.10 -3.85
N LYS A 223 5.98 -9.36 -4.46
CA LYS A 223 4.91 -10.11 -3.79
C LYS A 223 5.36 -11.56 -3.60
N PRO A 224 5.07 -12.21 -2.45
CA PRO A 224 5.53 -13.58 -2.18
C PRO A 224 5.17 -14.60 -3.27
N ALA A 225 3.97 -14.50 -3.85
CA ALA A 225 3.54 -15.37 -4.94
C ALA A 225 4.38 -15.21 -6.23
N ARG A 226 4.80 -13.98 -6.55
CA ARG A 226 5.67 -13.70 -7.70
C ARG A 226 7.10 -14.15 -7.43
N ALA A 227 7.63 -13.84 -6.24
CA ALA A 227 8.97 -14.28 -5.84
C ALA A 227 9.13 -15.81 -5.87
N ALA A 228 8.04 -16.57 -5.66
CA ALA A 228 8.04 -18.02 -5.74
C ALA A 228 8.32 -18.57 -7.15
N LEU A 229 8.16 -17.76 -8.21
CA LEU A 229 8.43 -18.14 -9.60
C LEU A 229 9.91 -18.04 -9.98
N LEU A 230 10.73 -17.34 -9.18
CA LEU A 230 12.13 -17.11 -9.52
C LEU A 230 12.95 -18.40 -9.72
N PRO A 231 12.76 -19.48 -8.94
CA PRO A 231 13.42 -20.77 -9.20
C PRO A 231 13.03 -21.42 -10.53
N GLU A 232 11.83 -21.12 -11.07
CA GLU A 232 11.40 -21.62 -12.38
C GLU A 232 12.09 -20.86 -13.52
N LEU A 233 12.45 -19.59 -13.29
CA LEU A 233 13.17 -18.75 -14.24
C LEU A 233 14.70 -18.98 -14.25
N MET A 234 15.21 -19.74 -13.28
CA MET A 234 16.63 -20.14 -13.20
C MET A 234 16.74 -21.64 -12.86
N PRO A 235 16.29 -22.53 -13.78
CA PRO A 235 16.24 -23.97 -13.55
C PRO A 235 17.60 -24.62 -13.30
N GLU A 236 18.70 -23.99 -13.69
CA GLU A 236 20.07 -24.47 -13.48
C GLU A 236 20.59 -24.32 -12.04
N ASP A 237 20.01 -23.44 -11.22
CA ASP A 237 20.34 -23.29 -9.80
C ASP A 237 19.11 -22.75 -9.02
N PRO A 238 18.08 -23.59 -8.86
CA PRO A 238 16.83 -23.20 -8.20
C PRO A 238 17.03 -22.94 -6.70
N GLU A 239 18.11 -23.45 -6.10
CA GLU A 239 18.48 -23.17 -4.72
C GLU A 239 18.91 -21.72 -4.53
N LEU A 240 19.86 -21.26 -5.37
CA LEU A 240 20.30 -19.87 -5.40
C LEU A 240 19.12 -18.91 -5.64
N ALA A 241 18.29 -19.21 -6.65
CA ALA A 241 17.13 -18.39 -6.97
C ALA A 241 16.14 -18.30 -5.80
N ARG A 242 15.92 -19.39 -5.06
CA ARG A 242 15.01 -19.40 -3.89
C ARG A 242 15.54 -18.55 -2.74
N GLU A 243 16.84 -18.65 -2.45
CA GLU A 243 17.47 -17.84 -1.39
C GLU A 243 17.48 -16.35 -1.77
N TYR A 244 17.76 -16.04 -3.04
CA TYR A 244 17.68 -14.67 -3.55
C TYR A 244 16.25 -14.11 -3.48
N ALA A 245 15.26 -14.89 -3.90
CA ALA A 245 13.84 -14.50 -3.85
C ALA A 245 13.39 -14.11 -2.43
N ALA A 246 13.85 -14.83 -1.40
CA ALA A 246 13.56 -14.50 -0.02
C ALA A 246 14.05 -13.09 0.35
N SER A 247 15.23 -12.68 -0.14
CA SER A 247 15.81 -11.36 0.09
C SER A 247 15.04 -10.20 -0.56
N GLN A 248 14.24 -10.49 -1.59
CA GLN A 248 13.48 -9.50 -2.36
C GLN A 248 12.04 -9.29 -1.85
N THR A 249 11.60 -10.06 -0.85
CA THR A 249 10.28 -9.91 -0.22
C THR A 249 10.35 -9.06 1.05
N ALA A 250 9.29 -8.32 1.37
CA ALA A 250 9.26 -7.41 2.52
C ALA A 250 9.19 -8.11 3.90
N SER A 251 8.88 -9.41 3.95
CA SER A 251 8.48 -10.11 5.18
C SER A 251 9.40 -11.24 5.64
N ARG A 252 10.37 -11.67 4.84
CA ARG A 252 11.14 -12.89 5.12
C ARG A 252 12.58 -12.57 5.53
N LYS A 253 13.02 -13.17 6.65
CA LYS A 253 14.46 -13.27 6.98
C LYS A 253 15.11 -14.22 5.97
N TYR A 254 16.26 -13.83 5.43
CA TYR A 254 17.08 -14.65 4.52
C TYR A 254 18.50 -14.75 5.08
N ASP A 255 19.23 -15.80 4.70
CA ASP A 255 20.62 -15.99 5.12
C ASP A 255 21.57 -15.31 4.11
N ALA A 256 22.06 -14.13 4.48
CA ALA A 256 22.91 -13.32 3.61
C ALA A 256 24.27 -13.97 3.32
N GLU A 257 24.82 -14.74 4.27
CA GLU A 257 26.10 -15.43 4.06
C GLU A 257 25.91 -16.63 3.13
N ARG A 258 24.82 -17.39 3.33
CA ARG A 258 24.46 -18.47 2.42
C ARG A 258 24.24 -17.96 1.01
N LEU A 259 23.50 -16.87 0.84
CA LEU A 259 23.26 -16.28 -0.47
C LEU A 259 24.58 -15.90 -1.16
N ARG A 260 25.52 -15.25 -0.45
CA ARG A 260 26.84 -14.92 -0.99
C ARG A 260 27.64 -16.16 -1.40
N ARG A 261 27.62 -17.23 -0.59
CA ARG A 261 28.29 -18.50 -0.94
C ARG A 261 27.70 -19.13 -2.20
N LEU A 262 26.37 -19.11 -2.34
CA LEU A 262 25.69 -19.65 -3.51
C LEU A 262 26.00 -18.83 -4.78
N VAL A 263 26.04 -17.50 -4.67
CA VAL A 263 26.43 -16.62 -5.78
C VAL A 263 27.87 -16.90 -6.22
N ARG A 264 28.82 -17.02 -5.28
CA ARG A 264 30.21 -17.34 -5.60
C ARG A 264 30.34 -18.68 -6.32
N ARG A 265 29.70 -19.73 -5.77
CA ARG A 265 29.68 -21.07 -6.39
C ARG A 265 29.15 -21.01 -7.82
N ARG A 266 28.08 -20.22 -8.05
CA ARG A 266 27.48 -20.07 -9.38
C ARG A 266 28.41 -19.31 -10.34
N ALA A 267 29.03 -18.23 -9.87
CA ALA A 267 29.98 -17.45 -10.65
C ALA A 267 31.19 -18.31 -11.09
N GLU A 268 31.72 -19.13 -10.18
CA GLU A 268 32.79 -20.09 -10.47
C GLU A 268 32.35 -21.15 -11.49
N ALA A 269 31.14 -21.71 -11.33
CA ALA A 269 30.60 -22.72 -12.25
C ALA A 269 30.36 -22.17 -13.67
N ASP A 270 29.95 -20.91 -13.78
CA ASP A 270 29.67 -20.24 -15.06
C ASP A 270 30.91 -19.57 -15.67
N GLY A 271 32.01 -19.44 -14.93
CA GLY A 271 33.22 -18.75 -15.37
C GLY A 271 33.02 -17.23 -15.52
N VAL A 272 32.15 -16.63 -14.71
CA VAL A 272 31.77 -15.20 -14.76
C VAL A 272 32.06 -14.49 -13.44
N LEU A 273 31.91 -13.17 -13.40
CA LEU A 273 32.07 -12.42 -12.14
C LEU A 273 30.83 -12.61 -11.25
N GLU A 274 31.01 -12.51 -9.93
CA GLU A 274 29.88 -12.51 -8.99
C GLU A 274 28.83 -11.43 -9.34
N TRP A 275 29.30 -10.29 -9.88
CA TRP A 275 28.45 -9.20 -10.36
C TRP A 275 27.48 -9.64 -11.46
N ASP A 276 27.92 -10.47 -12.41
CA ASP A 276 27.07 -10.93 -13.52
C ASP A 276 25.93 -11.82 -13.02
N VAL A 277 26.22 -12.64 -11.98
CA VAL A 277 25.20 -13.45 -11.30
C VAL A 277 24.18 -12.56 -10.57
N TRP A 278 24.64 -11.50 -9.89
CA TRP A 278 23.75 -10.53 -9.24
C TRP A 278 22.89 -9.77 -10.26
N CYS A 279 23.46 -9.35 -11.38
CA CYS A 279 22.75 -8.74 -12.50
C CYS A 279 21.66 -9.68 -13.02
N ARG A 280 22.01 -10.95 -13.28
CA ARG A 280 21.05 -11.95 -13.77
C ARG A 280 19.89 -12.17 -12.81
N LEU A 281 20.18 -12.45 -11.54
CA LEU A 281 19.16 -12.66 -10.50
C LEU A 281 18.27 -11.43 -10.32
N GLY A 282 18.88 -10.24 -10.31
CA GLY A 282 18.18 -8.97 -10.21
C GLY A 282 17.26 -8.72 -11.40
N THR A 283 17.72 -8.96 -12.63
CA THR A 283 16.92 -8.79 -13.84
C THR A 283 15.73 -9.73 -13.86
N LEU A 284 15.92 -11.03 -13.54
CA LEU A 284 14.81 -11.99 -13.45
C LEU A 284 13.79 -11.57 -12.37
N ALA A 285 14.26 -11.08 -11.23
CA ALA A 285 13.38 -10.55 -10.18
C ALA A 285 12.69 -9.24 -10.59
N ALA A 286 13.33 -8.38 -11.38
CA ALA A 286 12.74 -7.16 -11.92
C ALA A 286 11.65 -7.48 -12.95
N GLN A 287 11.86 -8.46 -13.82
CA GLN A 287 10.86 -8.96 -14.76
C GLN A 287 9.62 -9.51 -14.02
N LEU A 288 9.78 -10.09 -12.83
CA LEU A 288 8.64 -10.55 -12.02
C LEU A 288 7.82 -9.42 -11.37
N LEU A 289 8.29 -8.16 -11.41
CA LEU A 289 7.44 -7.01 -11.07
C LEU A 289 6.37 -6.74 -12.13
N ALA A 290 6.60 -7.23 -13.36
CA ALA A 290 5.79 -7.03 -14.55
C ALA A 290 4.52 -7.88 -14.63
N GLY A 291 3.95 -8.34 -13.51
CA GLY A 291 2.81 -9.23 -13.54
C GLY A 291 1.89 -9.14 -12.34
#